data_AF-Q90466-F1
#
_entry.id   AF-Q90466-F1
#
_cell.length_a   1.000
_cell.length_b   1.000
_cell.length_c   1.000
_cell.angle_alpha   90.00
_cell.angle_beta   90.00
_cell.angle_gamma   90.00
#
_symmetry.space_group_name_H-M   'P 1'
#
loop_
_entity.id
_entity.type
_entity.pdbx_description
1 polymer ?
#
loop_
_entity_poly.entity_id
_entity_poly.type
_entity_poly.pdbx_seq_one_letter_code
_entity_poly.pdbx_strand_id
1 'polypeptide(L)'
;MTPTITGSISSRETLLTNKLRKPMVEKIRRERINSSIEKLKTLLAQEFIKQQPDSRQEKADILEMTLDFLRRSQKSSAAGDGRSRCVQEAVSFLSQCPVQTQSHTRLMKLFLHMQTPADQHTRVDNPQTTETHANSSAKQHTPARSHIWRPW
;
A
#
# COMPACT_ATOMS: atom_id res chain seq x y z
N MET A 1 -39.71 -32.71 2.20
CA MET A 1 -40.53 -31.65 1.58
C MET A 1 -39.60 -30.57 1.04
N THR A 2 -39.70 -30.31 -0.27
CA THR A 2 -39.69 -29.00 -0.99
C THR A 2 -39.05 -27.77 -0.31
N PRO A 3 -38.38 -26.84 -1.04
CA PRO A 3 -39.13 -25.90 -1.89
C PRO A 3 -38.49 -25.42 -3.21
N THR A 4 -39.38 -25.08 -4.13
CA THR A 4 -39.21 -24.32 -5.37
C THR A 4 -39.52 -22.85 -5.10
N ILE A 5 -38.68 -21.92 -5.56
CA ILE A 5 -39.04 -20.50 -5.70
C ILE A 5 -38.71 -20.03 -7.12
N THR A 6 -39.78 -19.74 -7.85
CA THR A 6 -39.81 -18.97 -9.09
C THR A 6 -39.74 -17.48 -8.75
N GLY A 7 -38.83 -16.73 -9.38
CA GLY A 7 -38.76 -15.29 -9.21
C GLY A 7 -37.96 -14.56 -10.30
N SER A 8 -38.67 -13.63 -10.97
CA SER A 8 -38.19 -12.42 -11.65
C SER A 8 -37.61 -12.53 -13.08
N ILE A 9 -38.47 -12.14 -14.04
CA ILE A 9 -38.17 -11.93 -15.46
C ILE A 9 -37.63 -10.51 -15.74
N SER A 10 -37.40 -9.66 -14.72
CA SER A 10 -36.84 -8.31 -14.88
C SER A 10 -35.30 -8.28 -15.08
N SER A 11 -34.64 -9.43 -15.03
CA SER A 11 -33.17 -9.53 -15.10
C SER A 11 -32.60 -9.38 -16.51
N ARG A 12 -33.36 -9.60 -17.59
CA ARG A 12 -32.77 -9.69 -18.95
C ARG A 12 -32.34 -8.33 -19.54
N GLU A 13 -33.14 -7.28 -19.41
CA GLU A 13 -32.76 -5.94 -19.92
C GLU A 13 -31.66 -5.29 -19.07
N THR A 14 -31.68 -5.50 -17.75
CA THR A 14 -30.59 -5.10 -16.85
C THR A 14 -29.31 -5.91 -17.12
N LEU A 15 -29.42 -7.19 -17.50
CA LEU A 15 -28.28 -8.01 -17.91
C LEU A 15 -27.65 -7.52 -19.22
N LEU A 16 -28.40 -7.14 -20.24
CA LEU A 16 -27.83 -6.65 -21.50
C LEU A 16 -27.07 -5.33 -21.30
N THR A 17 -27.64 -4.39 -20.53
CA THR A 17 -26.95 -3.14 -20.16
C THR A 17 -25.73 -3.39 -19.27
N ASN A 18 -25.81 -4.33 -18.31
CA ASN A 18 -24.65 -4.74 -17.50
C ASN A 18 -23.56 -5.44 -18.32
N LYS A 19 -23.94 -6.26 -19.30
CA LYS A 19 -23.01 -6.96 -20.21
C LYS A 19 -22.29 -6.02 -21.16
N LEU A 20 -22.83 -4.83 -21.44
CA LEU A 20 -22.17 -3.76 -22.21
C LEU A 20 -21.40 -2.78 -21.30
N ARG A 21 -21.87 -2.54 -20.07
CA ARG A 21 -21.11 -1.76 -19.08
C ARG A 21 -19.82 -2.46 -18.67
N LYS A 22 -19.85 -3.77 -18.41
CA LYS A 22 -18.65 -4.53 -18.02
C LYS A 22 -17.48 -4.40 -19.02
N PRO A 23 -17.65 -4.61 -20.34
CA PRO A 23 -16.58 -4.43 -21.31
C PRO A 23 -16.16 -2.96 -21.43
N MET A 24 -17.07 -1.99 -21.27
CA MET A 24 -16.70 -0.57 -21.25
C MET A 24 -15.85 -0.22 -20.02
N VAL A 25 -16.25 -0.66 -18.82
CA VAL A 25 -15.50 -0.46 -17.57
C VAL A 25 -14.14 -1.15 -17.63
N GLU A 26 -14.08 -2.36 -18.17
CA GLU A 26 -12.84 -3.11 -18.36
C GLU A 26 -11.91 -2.42 -19.38
N LYS A 27 -12.47 -1.85 -20.45
CA LYS A 27 -11.71 -1.04 -21.41
C LYS A 27 -11.07 0.18 -20.71
N ILE A 28 -11.85 0.95 -19.95
CA ILE A 28 -11.35 2.11 -19.19
C ILE A 28 -10.26 1.68 -18.18
N ARG A 29 -10.45 0.54 -17.51
CA ARG A 29 -9.46 -0.01 -16.58
C ARG A 29 -8.13 -0.34 -17.29
N ARG A 30 -8.19 -0.95 -18.48
CA ARG A 30 -7.01 -1.27 -19.30
C ARG A 30 -6.32 -0.02 -19.81
N GLU A 31 -7.07 0.97 -20.27
CA GLU A 31 -6.55 2.28 -20.68
C GLU A 31 -5.82 2.97 -19.52
N ARG A 32 -6.39 2.94 -18.31
CA ARG A 32 -5.74 3.46 -17.10
C ARG A 32 -4.42 2.75 -16.80
N ILE A 33 -4.39 1.42 -16.85
CA ILE A 33 -3.17 0.65 -16.57
C ILE A 33 -2.09 0.96 -17.61
N ASN A 34 -2.44 0.97 -18.91
CA ASN A 34 -1.49 1.30 -19.97
C ASN A 34 -0.96 2.74 -19.84
N SER A 35 -1.82 3.70 -19.47
CA SER A 35 -1.39 5.08 -19.17
C SER A 35 -0.41 5.14 -18.01
N SER A 36 -0.65 4.41 -16.92
CA SER A 36 0.28 4.35 -15.79
C SER A 36 1.61 3.70 -16.16
N ILE A 37 1.62 2.66 -17.01
CA ILE A 37 2.85 2.04 -17.51
C ILE A 37 3.66 3.03 -18.34
N GLU A 38 3.03 3.82 -19.21
CA GLU A 38 3.74 4.84 -20.01
C GLU A 38 4.30 5.98 -19.13
N LYS A 39 3.57 6.37 -18.06
CA LYS A 39 4.07 7.33 -17.07
C LYS A 39 5.30 6.79 -16.34
N LEU A 40 5.29 5.52 -15.93
CA LEU A 40 6.45 4.88 -15.30
C LEU A 40 7.66 4.89 -16.23
N LYS A 41 7.46 4.51 -17.49
CA LYS A 41 8.51 4.54 -18.51
C LYS A 41 9.13 5.93 -18.66
N THR A 42 8.31 6.98 -18.66
CA THR A 42 8.77 8.37 -18.72
C THR A 42 9.59 8.76 -17.49
N LEU A 43 9.11 8.41 -16.28
CA LEU A 43 9.82 8.70 -15.03
C LEU A 43 11.17 7.96 -14.91
N LEU A 44 11.26 6.76 -15.50
CA LEU A 44 12.44 5.91 -15.47
C LEU A 44 13.35 6.07 -16.71
N ALA A 45 13.07 7.02 -17.59
CA ALA A 45 13.81 7.18 -18.84
C ALA A 45 15.33 7.24 -18.65
N GLN A 46 15.80 7.98 -17.63
CA GLN A 46 17.23 8.07 -17.29
C GLN A 46 17.79 6.75 -16.76
N GLU A 47 17.00 6.01 -15.99
CA GLU A 47 17.44 4.74 -15.43
C GLU A 47 17.59 3.67 -16.52
N PHE A 48 16.69 3.68 -17.51
CA PHE A 48 16.80 2.82 -18.66
C PHE A 48 18.02 3.14 -19.54
N ILE A 49 18.32 4.41 -19.79
CA ILE A 49 19.53 4.80 -20.52
C ILE A 49 20.78 4.27 -19.79
N LYS A 50 20.78 4.31 -18.45
CA LYS A 50 21.90 3.85 -17.63
C LYS A 50 22.09 2.33 -17.62
N GLN A 51 21.00 1.56 -17.53
CA GLN A 51 21.08 0.11 -17.37
C GLN A 51 20.95 -0.68 -18.68
N GLN A 52 20.13 -0.18 -19.62
CA GLN A 52 19.70 -0.91 -20.82
C GLN A 52 19.48 0.08 -21.99
N PRO A 53 20.52 0.75 -22.51
CA PRO A 53 20.38 1.78 -23.53
C PRO A 53 19.79 1.26 -24.85
N ASP A 54 20.11 0.01 -25.22
CA ASP A 54 19.73 -0.60 -26.50
C ASP A 54 18.54 -1.57 -26.39
N SER A 55 17.92 -1.69 -25.21
CA SER A 55 16.84 -2.67 -25.00
C SER A 55 15.45 -2.08 -25.29
N ARG A 56 14.62 -2.91 -25.92
CA ARG A 56 13.18 -2.64 -26.02
C ARG A 56 12.57 -2.76 -24.63
N GLN A 57 12.05 -1.66 -24.11
CA GLN A 57 11.40 -1.60 -22.80
C GLN A 57 10.07 -2.37 -22.83
N GLU A 58 10.08 -3.64 -22.44
CA GLU A 58 8.86 -4.43 -22.32
C GLU A 58 8.10 -4.06 -21.05
N LYS A 59 6.81 -4.43 -20.99
CA LYS A 59 5.98 -4.12 -19.80
C LYS A 59 6.54 -4.76 -18.53
N ALA A 60 7.15 -5.94 -18.63
CA ALA A 60 7.78 -6.61 -17.50
C ALA A 60 8.99 -5.81 -17.02
N ASP A 61 9.90 -5.45 -17.93
CA ASP A 61 11.11 -4.68 -17.62
C ASP A 61 10.79 -3.34 -16.97
N ILE A 62 9.75 -2.63 -17.43
CA ILE A 62 9.29 -1.39 -16.80
C ILE A 62 8.89 -1.61 -15.35
N LEU A 63 8.17 -2.70 -15.06
CA LEU A 63 7.73 -3.00 -13.70
C LEU A 63 8.90 -3.43 -12.80
N GLU A 64 9.80 -4.27 -13.31
CA GLU A 64 10.99 -4.71 -12.58
C GLU A 64 11.92 -3.53 -12.29
N MET A 65 12.22 -2.71 -13.30
CA MET A 65 13.00 -1.48 -13.17
C MET A 65 12.37 -0.52 -12.15
N THR A 66 11.04 -0.37 -12.16
CA THR A 66 10.33 0.46 -11.18
C THR A 66 10.56 -0.07 -9.77
N LEU A 67 10.45 -1.37 -9.57
CA LEU A 67 10.60 -2.01 -8.27
C LEU A 67 12.04 -1.88 -7.75
N ASP A 68 13.03 -2.08 -8.61
CA ASP A 68 14.44 -1.91 -8.25
C ASP A 68 14.80 -0.46 -7.98
N PHE A 69 14.30 0.47 -8.79
CA PHE A 69 14.42 1.91 -8.55
C PHE A 69 13.86 2.28 -7.18
N LEU A 70 12.66 1.79 -6.83
CA LEU A 70 12.04 2.05 -5.53
C LEU A 70 12.81 1.40 -4.38
N ARG A 71 13.34 0.18 -4.53
CA ARG A 71 14.16 -0.46 -3.49
C ARG A 71 15.45 0.30 -3.25
N ARG A 72 16.13 0.77 -4.29
CA ARG A 72 17.34 1.59 -4.15
C ARG A 72 17.01 2.96 -3.59
N SER A 73 15.95 3.58 -4.09
CA SER A 73 15.44 4.85 -3.59
C SER A 73 15.04 4.74 -2.13
N GLN A 74 14.43 3.66 -1.64
CA GLN A 74 14.13 3.53 -0.20
C GLN A 74 15.38 3.36 0.67
N LYS A 75 16.46 2.78 0.11
CA LYS A 75 17.75 2.68 0.80
C LYS A 75 18.52 4.00 0.81
N SER A 76 18.41 4.80 -0.25
CA SER A 76 19.15 6.07 -0.41
C SER A 76 18.33 7.30 0.00
N SER A 77 17.02 7.25 -0.19
CA SER A 77 16.06 8.21 0.33
C SER A 77 16.04 7.97 1.82
N ALA A 78 16.87 8.72 2.50
CA ALA A 78 16.45 9.87 3.27
C ALA A 78 14.94 10.15 3.51
N ALA A 79 13.94 9.37 3.09
CA ALA A 79 12.60 9.45 3.63
C ALA A 79 12.60 9.05 5.12
N GLY A 80 13.44 8.08 5.49
CA GLY A 80 13.86 7.87 6.88
C GLY A 80 14.56 9.11 7.44
N ASP A 81 15.50 9.68 6.69
CA ASP A 81 16.23 10.89 7.12
C ASP A 81 15.35 12.14 7.17
N GLY A 82 14.24 12.22 6.45
CA GLY A 82 13.38 13.39 6.37
C GLY A 82 12.51 13.46 7.60
N ARG A 83 11.95 12.31 8.00
CA ARG A 83 11.34 12.16 9.33
C ARG A 83 12.38 12.37 10.42
N SER A 84 13.54 11.74 10.32
CA SER A 84 14.61 11.88 11.32
C SER A 84 15.05 13.34 11.48
N ARG A 85 15.32 14.03 10.37
CA ARG A 85 15.70 15.45 10.29
C ARG A 85 14.59 16.35 10.80
N CYS A 86 13.34 16.11 10.41
CA CYS A 86 12.19 16.86 10.91
C CYS A 86 12.04 16.70 12.43
N VAL A 87 12.16 15.48 12.95
CA VAL A 87 12.13 15.22 14.39
C VAL A 87 13.32 15.87 15.09
N GLN A 88 14.52 15.77 14.52
CA GLN A 88 15.74 16.39 15.05
C GLN A 88 15.63 17.92 15.07
N GLU A 89 15.03 18.53 14.05
CA GLU A 89 14.76 19.96 13.97
C GLU A 89 13.72 20.39 15.00
N ALA A 90 12.63 19.62 15.16
CA ALA A 90 11.64 19.86 16.21
C ALA A 90 12.25 19.76 17.61
N VAL A 91 13.13 18.79 17.85
CA VAL A 91 13.88 18.66 19.11
C VAL A 91 14.81 19.85 19.32
N SER A 92 15.54 20.26 18.28
CA SER A 92 16.45 21.40 18.34
C SER A 92 15.69 22.69 18.65
N PHE A 93 14.56 22.93 17.99
CA PHE A 93 13.70 24.10 18.23
C PHE A 93 13.13 24.12 19.65
N LEU A 94 12.58 22.99 20.11
CA LEU A 94 12.00 22.90 21.46
C LEU A 94 13.08 23.00 22.55
N SER A 95 14.30 22.53 22.31
CA SER A 95 15.42 22.73 23.25
C SER A 95 15.81 24.20 23.45
N GLN A 96 15.46 25.09 22.52
CA GLN A 96 15.71 26.53 22.60
C GLN A 96 14.58 27.29 23.31
N CYS A 97 13.48 26.62 23.69
CA CYS A 97 12.37 27.26 24.39
C CYS A 97 12.77 27.57 25.85
N PRO A 98 12.77 28.84 26.29
CA PRO A 98 13.11 29.20 27.67
C PRO A 98 12.06 28.76 28.70
N VAL A 99 10.84 28.43 28.24
CA VAL A 99 9.71 28.07 29.11
C VAL A 99 9.51 26.54 29.12
N GLN A 100 10.07 25.88 30.14
CA GLN A 100 9.96 24.43 30.32
C GLN A 100 8.69 24.04 31.07
N THR A 101 7.53 24.10 30.41
CA THR A 101 6.27 23.62 31.00
C THR A 101 6.21 22.09 31.08
N GLN A 102 5.28 21.54 31.86
CA GLN A 102 5.03 20.10 31.92
C GLN A 102 4.65 19.52 30.54
N SER A 103 3.88 20.26 29.73
CA SER A 103 3.52 19.86 28.37
C SER A 103 4.72 19.87 27.43
N HIS A 104 5.64 20.84 27.57
CA HIS A 104 6.89 20.89 26.82
C HIS A 104 7.77 19.66 27.05
N THR A 105 7.99 19.28 28.31
CA THR A 105 8.74 18.07 28.68
C THR A 105 8.09 16.80 28.12
N ARG A 106 6.76 16.70 28.17
CA ARG A 106 6.02 15.57 27.58
C ARG A 106 6.24 15.51 26.07
N LEU A 107 6.11 16.63 25.38
CA LEU A 107 6.32 16.74 23.94
C LEU A 107 7.76 16.34 23.54
N MET A 108 8.77 16.78 24.30
CA MET A 108 10.16 16.40 24.05
C MET A 108 10.43 14.92 24.19
N LYS A 109 9.87 14.26 25.22
CA LYS A 109 9.98 12.80 25.36
C LYS A 109 9.39 12.05 24.15
N LEU A 110 8.27 12.54 23.61
CA LEU A 110 7.65 11.94 22.43
C LEU A 110 8.55 12.02 21.20
N PHE A 111 9.14 13.20 20.92
CA PHE A 111 10.04 13.35 19.78
C PHE A 111 11.35 12.55 19.93
N LEU A 112 11.91 12.47 21.14
CA LEU A 112 13.09 11.64 21.40
C LEU A 112 12.81 10.14 21.19
N HIS A 113 11.66 9.65 21.65
CA HIS A 113 11.25 8.26 21.40
C HIS A 113 11.07 7.96 19.90
N MET A 114 10.62 8.95 19.12
CA MET A 114 10.40 8.82 17.69
C MET A 114 11.70 8.73 16.86
N GLN A 115 12.85 9.08 17.45
CA GLN A 115 14.18 8.91 16.84
C GLN A 115 14.74 7.51 17.02
N THR A 116 14.23 6.72 17.98
CA THR A 116 14.66 5.33 18.14
C THR A 116 14.13 4.52 16.95
N PRO A 117 14.99 3.91 16.12
CA PRO A 117 14.50 3.00 15.09
C PRO A 117 13.79 1.84 15.78
N ALA A 118 12.47 1.71 15.56
CA ALA A 118 11.77 0.49 15.91
C ALA A 118 12.36 -0.63 15.04
N ASP A 119 12.89 -1.67 15.66
CA ASP A 119 13.39 -2.87 14.98
C ASP A 119 12.31 -3.41 14.03
N GLN A 120 12.40 -3.07 12.74
CA GLN A 120 11.55 -3.66 11.72
C GLN A 120 12.13 -5.00 11.30
N HIS A 121 12.14 -5.96 12.22
CA HIS A 121 12.12 -7.39 11.87
C HIS A 121 10.69 -7.77 11.46
N THR A 122 10.20 -7.22 10.35
CA THR A 122 9.00 -7.77 9.69
C THR A 122 9.44 -8.83 8.69
N ARG A 123 10.00 -9.92 9.23
CA ARG A 123 10.13 -11.19 8.51
C ARG A 123 8.71 -11.72 8.33
N VAL A 124 8.22 -11.68 7.09
CA VAL A 124 7.03 -12.41 6.68
C VAL A 124 7.34 -13.90 6.74
N ASP A 125 7.21 -14.51 7.92
CA ASP A 125 7.07 -15.96 8.01
C ASP A 125 5.66 -16.32 7.54
N ASN A 126 5.65 -16.90 6.35
CA ASN A 126 4.55 -17.54 5.66
C ASN A 126 3.94 -18.66 6.54
N PRO A 127 2.70 -18.54 7.07
CA PRO A 127 2.07 -19.63 7.77
C PRO A 127 1.56 -20.63 6.74
N GLN A 128 2.30 -21.73 6.59
CA GLN A 128 1.84 -22.90 5.87
C GLN A 128 0.56 -23.43 6.53
N THR A 129 -0.35 -23.78 5.64
CA THR A 129 -1.72 -24.23 5.82
C THR A 129 -1.85 -25.49 6.67
N THR A 130 -2.96 -25.49 7.41
CA THR A 130 -3.83 -26.64 7.75
C THR A 130 -3.18 -27.76 8.57
N GLU A 131 -3.59 -27.91 9.83
CA GLU A 131 -4.42 -29.05 10.28
C GLU A 131 -4.75 -29.03 11.79
N THR A 132 -6.06 -29.05 12.05
CA THR A 132 -6.77 -29.82 13.10
C THR A 132 -6.91 -29.30 14.55
N HIS A 133 -8.15 -29.47 15.04
CA HIS A 133 -8.65 -29.50 16.42
C HIS A 133 -9.39 -28.25 16.97
N ALA A 134 -10.69 -28.22 16.66
CA ALA A 134 -11.83 -28.09 17.57
C ALA A 134 -11.64 -27.36 18.93
N ASN A 135 -12.40 -26.27 19.16
CA ASN A 135 -13.53 -26.26 20.11
C ASN A 135 -14.08 -24.84 20.39
N SER A 136 -15.41 -24.77 20.37
CA SER A 136 -16.31 -23.91 21.17
C SER A 136 -16.10 -22.38 21.23
N SER A 137 -17.01 -21.68 20.54
CA SER A 137 -17.89 -20.63 21.05
C SER A 137 -17.44 -19.77 22.24
N ALA A 138 -17.01 -18.53 21.96
CA ALA A 138 -17.20 -17.41 22.88
C ALA A 138 -17.37 -16.11 22.08
N LYS A 139 -18.57 -15.56 22.18
CA LYS A 139 -19.09 -14.38 21.50
C LYS A 139 -18.59 -13.14 22.25
N GLN A 140 -17.51 -12.51 21.79
CA GLN A 140 -17.08 -11.20 22.28
C GLN A 140 -16.62 -10.32 21.12
N HIS A 141 -17.06 -9.06 21.21
CA HIS A 141 -17.17 -8.05 20.17
C HIS A 141 -15.77 -7.54 19.75
N THR A 142 -15.34 -7.85 18.53
CA THR A 142 -14.13 -7.29 17.92
C THR A 142 -14.40 -5.87 17.40
N PRO A 143 -13.63 -4.84 17.80
CA PRO A 143 -13.57 -3.61 17.03
C PRO A 143 -12.89 -3.90 15.70
N ALA A 144 -13.57 -3.54 14.61
CA ALA A 144 -13.22 -3.84 13.24
C ALA A 144 -11.81 -3.36 12.86
N ARG A 145 -10.82 -4.26 12.94
CA ARG A 145 -9.54 -4.13 12.24
C ARG A 145 -9.75 -4.48 10.77
N SER A 146 -10.48 -3.64 10.05
CA SER A 146 -10.91 -3.89 8.68
C SER A 146 -10.20 -2.99 7.68
N HIS A 147 -8.93 -3.24 7.39
CA HIS A 147 -8.36 -2.89 6.08
C HIS A 147 -7.35 -3.96 5.66
N ILE A 148 -7.80 -5.23 5.62
CA ILE A 148 -7.18 -6.19 4.71
C ILE A 148 -7.62 -5.76 3.31
N TRP A 149 -6.64 -5.38 2.48
CA TRP A 149 -6.89 -5.01 1.09
C TRP A 149 -7.57 -6.20 0.39
N ARG A 150 -8.71 -5.97 -0.26
CA ARG A 150 -9.37 -6.98 -1.12
C ARG A 150 -9.08 -6.63 -2.57
N PRO A 151 -8.28 -7.44 -3.29
CA PRO A 151 -8.19 -7.33 -4.74
C PRO A 151 -9.57 -7.62 -5.35
N TRP A 152 -9.85 -6.93 -6.45
CA TRP A 152 -11.08 -7.01 -7.24
C TRP A 152 -11.35 -8.41 -7.79
#